data_AF-A0A8S3I1W0-F1
#
_entry.id   AF-A0A8S3I1W0-F1
#
_cell.length_a   1.000
_cell.length_b   1.000
_cell.length_c   1.000
_cell.angle_alpha   90.00
_cell.angle_beta   90.00
_cell.angle_gamma   90.00
#
_symmetry.space_group_name_H-M   'P 1'
#
loop_
_entity.id
_entity.type
_entity.pdbx_description
1 polymer ?
#
loop_
_entity_poly.entity_id
_entity_poly.type
_entity_poly.pdbx_seq_one_letter_code
_entity_poly.pdbx_strand_id
1 'polypeptide(L)'
;MDSSSIVIFICLMLLKWQVRGQEDSLVMSSATIETQYLTFDMAQYGPNGSVFSSPNFPNYYPQDTILFYQFITSSDYRVQIDVDFFQIRGVPPQCTHDYLDVFINVTNFDVIQNVLNDQLLHRYCGRNKPPRLVSSTNLLLLGFFTEDTQTERGFNGTFRFISAQPYRKNLIREPCDYIFNSSIAKSGELFTSTYPGTYLP
;
A
#
# COMPACT_ATOMS: atom_id res chain seq x y z
N MET A 1 -31.67 -53.02 53.38
CA MET A 1 -33.09 -53.25 53.05
C MET A 1 -33.63 -51.98 52.44
N ASP A 2 -34.00 -52.10 51.17
CA ASP A 2 -34.51 -51.08 50.24
C ASP A 2 -35.82 -50.41 50.64
N SER A 3 -36.07 -49.20 50.10
CA SER A 3 -37.16 -48.97 49.11
C SER A 3 -37.21 -47.51 48.62
N SER A 4 -36.57 -47.29 47.47
CA SER A 4 -37.11 -46.75 46.22
C SER A 4 -38.19 -45.65 46.21
N SER A 5 -37.99 -44.70 45.29
CA SER A 5 -38.97 -43.85 44.61
C SER A 5 -39.18 -42.44 45.15
N ILE A 6 -38.15 -41.59 45.03
CA ILE A 6 -38.35 -40.12 44.98
C ILE A 6 -37.89 -39.62 43.60
N VAL A 7 -38.82 -39.76 42.65
CA VAL A 7 -39.29 -38.67 41.78
C VAL A 7 -38.16 -37.90 41.06
N ILE A 8 -37.57 -38.57 40.08
CA ILE A 8 -37.04 -37.91 38.87
C ILE A 8 -38.25 -37.70 37.95
N PHE A 9 -38.38 -36.49 37.40
CA PHE A 9 -39.42 -35.99 36.49
C PHE A 9 -40.74 -35.54 37.13
N ILE A 10 -40.91 -34.22 37.27
CA ILE A 10 -42.04 -33.45 36.71
C ILE A 10 -41.63 -31.97 36.62
N CYS A 11 -41.72 -31.46 35.39
CA CYS A 11 -42.02 -30.09 34.93
C CYS A 11 -41.40 -28.89 35.65
N LEU A 12 -40.52 -28.12 35.00
CA LEU A 12 -40.88 -27.06 34.03
C LEU A 12 -42.05 -26.18 34.48
N MET A 13 -41.73 -24.89 34.66
CA MET A 13 -42.58 -23.69 34.60
C MET A 13 -42.60 -22.90 35.91
N LEU A 14 -42.12 -21.65 35.78
CA LEU A 14 -42.45 -20.48 36.59
C LEU A 14 -41.69 -20.30 37.90
N LEU A 15 -40.57 -19.59 37.81
CA LEU A 15 -40.31 -18.43 38.68
C LEU A 15 -39.35 -17.47 37.98
N LYS A 16 -39.99 -16.53 37.26
CA LYS A 16 -39.57 -15.17 36.92
C LYS A 16 -38.19 -14.76 37.46
N TRP A 17 -37.23 -14.58 36.56
CA TRP A 17 -36.25 -13.50 36.69
C TRP A 17 -36.30 -12.66 35.43
N GLN A 18 -36.63 -11.39 35.64
CA GLN A 18 -37.05 -10.42 34.67
C GLN A 18 -35.83 -9.61 34.24
N VAL A 19 -35.43 -9.71 32.97
CA VAL A 19 -34.61 -8.66 32.32
C VAL A 19 -35.49 -7.98 31.30
N ARG A 20 -36.01 -6.84 31.73
CA ARG A 20 -36.68 -5.83 30.90
C ARG A 20 -35.57 -4.85 30.52
N GLY A 21 -35.14 -4.91 29.27
CA GLY A 21 -34.13 -4.03 28.70
C GLY A 21 -34.37 -3.94 27.21
N GLN A 22 -35.37 -3.14 26.86
CA GLN A 22 -35.50 -2.58 25.52
C GLN A 22 -34.41 -1.51 25.42
N GLU A 23 -33.32 -1.83 24.72
CA GLU A 23 -32.43 -0.79 24.21
C GLU A 23 -32.75 -0.58 22.74
N ASP A 24 -33.17 0.66 22.50
CA ASP A 24 -33.55 1.20 21.22
C ASP A 24 -32.39 1.08 20.22
N SER A 25 -32.80 0.83 18.98
CA SER A 25 -32.13 1.22 17.75
C SER A 25 -30.97 2.21 17.92
N LEU A 26 -29.74 1.70 17.86
CA LEU A 26 -28.61 2.39 17.24
C LEU A 26 -27.91 1.39 16.32
N VAL A 27 -28.50 1.16 15.15
CA VAL A 27 -27.69 0.80 13.98
C VAL A 27 -26.84 2.04 13.67
N MET A 28 -25.69 2.17 14.35
CA MET A 28 -24.61 2.98 13.82
C MET A 28 -24.02 2.20 12.65
N SER A 29 -24.65 2.34 11.48
CA SER A 29 -23.94 2.14 10.22
C SER A 29 -22.93 3.28 10.07
N SER A 30 -21.85 3.28 10.85
CA SER A 30 -20.62 3.86 10.34
C SER A 30 -20.10 2.84 9.34
N ALA A 31 -20.30 3.08 8.05
CA ALA A 31 -19.58 2.33 7.03
C ALA A 31 -18.09 2.54 7.32
N THR A 32 -17.44 1.55 7.92
CA THR A 32 -15.99 1.56 8.08
C THR A 32 -15.42 1.43 6.68
N ILE A 33 -14.71 2.45 6.20
CA ILE A 33 -14.00 2.36 4.92
C ILE A 33 -13.04 1.17 5.01
N GLU A 34 -13.31 0.13 4.23
CA GLU A 34 -12.50 -1.09 4.24
C GLU A 34 -11.21 -0.84 3.46
N THR A 35 -10.07 -1.09 4.11
CA THR A 35 -8.76 -0.98 3.48
C THR A 35 -8.53 -2.17 2.56
N GLN A 36 -8.27 -1.91 1.28
CA GLN A 36 -8.01 -2.91 0.27
C GLN A 36 -6.52 -2.97 -0.10
N TYR A 37 -6.07 -4.15 -0.54
CA TYR A 37 -4.70 -4.40 -0.97
C TYR A 37 -4.70 -5.09 -2.34
N LEU A 38 -3.92 -4.55 -3.28
CA LEU A 38 -3.62 -5.18 -4.55
C LEU A 38 -2.12 -5.47 -4.62
N THR A 39 -1.78 -6.75 -4.74
CA THR A 39 -0.39 -7.22 -4.73
C THR A 39 0.07 -7.57 -6.14
N PHE A 40 1.23 -7.04 -6.54
CA PHE A 40 1.89 -7.28 -7.81
C PHE A 40 3.23 -7.95 -7.54
N ASP A 41 3.22 -9.29 -7.57
CA ASP A 41 4.40 -10.11 -7.31
C ASP A 41 5.17 -10.44 -8.60
N MET A 42 6.49 -10.24 -8.59
CA MET A 42 7.35 -10.63 -9.69
C MET A 42 7.22 -12.11 -10.08
N ALA A 43 6.97 -13.02 -9.14
CA ALA A 43 6.76 -14.43 -9.41
C ALA A 43 5.56 -14.68 -10.35
N GLN A 44 4.55 -13.80 -10.30
CA GLN A 44 3.36 -13.90 -11.13
C GLN A 44 3.50 -13.15 -12.47
N TYR A 45 4.05 -11.94 -12.45
CA TYR A 45 4.08 -11.05 -13.62
C TYR A 45 5.38 -11.13 -14.43
N GLY A 46 6.46 -11.71 -13.85
CA GLY A 46 7.78 -11.72 -14.46
C GLY A 46 8.45 -10.34 -14.53
N PRO A 47 9.72 -10.26 -14.98
CA PRO A 47 10.53 -9.04 -14.90
C PRO A 47 9.99 -7.87 -15.74
N ASN A 48 9.31 -8.16 -16.85
CA ASN A 48 8.73 -7.12 -17.71
C ASN A 48 7.54 -6.41 -17.05
N GLY A 49 6.96 -7.00 -15.99
CA GLY A 49 5.81 -6.47 -15.28
C GLY A 49 4.57 -6.31 -16.17
N SER A 50 3.70 -5.38 -15.80
CA SER A 50 2.42 -5.16 -16.48
C SER A 50 1.91 -3.74 -16.25
N VAL A 51 0.66 -3.49 -16.64
CA VAL A 51 -0.08 -2.26 -16.36
C VAL A 51 -0.71 -2.32 -14.97
N PHE A 52 -0.86 -1.15 -14.35
CA PHE A 52 -1.64 -0.96 -13.13
C PHE A 52 -2.43 0.36 -13.24
N SER A 53 -3.57 0.43 -12.58
CA SER A 53 -4.44 1.61 -12.65
C SER A 53 -5.30 1.79 -11.40
N SER A 54 -5.84 2.99 -11.24
CA SER A 54 -6.92 3.25 -10.29
C SER A 54 -8.16 2.42 -10.63
N PRO A 55 -9.00 2.06 -9.65
CA PRO A 55 -10.21 1.32 -9.93
C PRO A 55 -11.08 2.05 -10.97
N ASN A 56 -11.76 1.27 -11.83
CA ASN A 56 -12.62 1.74 -12.92
C ASN A 56 -11.95 2.53 -14.06
N PHE A 57 -10.64 2.77 -14.04
CA PHE A 57 -9.94 3.44 -15.14
C PHE A 57 -10.29 2.80 -16.50
N PRO A 58 -10.65 3.56 -17.57
CA PRO A 58 -10.53 5.01 -17.73
C PRO A 58 -11.72 5.84 -17.22
N ASN A 59 -12.70 5.21 -16.58
CA ASN A 59 -13.82 5.89 -15.92
C ASN A 59 -13.40 6.44 -14.55
N TYR A 60 -14.34 7.12 -13.90
CA TYR A 60 -14.12 7.76 -12.61
C TYR A 60 -13.90 6.73 -11.50
N TYR A 61 -12.90 6.95 -10.64
CA TYR A 61 -12.63 6.07 -9.50
C TYR A 61 -13.74 6.16 -8.43
N PRO A 62 -13.91 5.12 -7.59
CA PRO A 62 -14.89 5.13 -6.50
C PRO A 62 -14.49 6.11 -5.37
N GLN A 63 -15.51 6.64 -4.71
CA GLN A 63 -15.39 7.43 -3.49
C GLN A 63 -15.05 6.54 -2.28
N ASP A 64 -14.66 7.14 -1.17
CA ASP A 64 -14.45 6.47 0.13
C ASP A 64 -13.61 5.19 0.01
N THR A 65 -12.51 5.29 -0.74
CA THR A 65 -11.63 4.15 -1.04
C THR A 65 -10.28 4.35 -0.41
N ILE A 66 -9.82 3.34 0.33
CA ILE A 66 -8.44 3.20 0.77
C ILE A 66 -7.88 1.96 0.10
N LEU A 67 -6.96 2.16 -0.84
CA LEU A 67 -6.39 1.08 -1.63
C LEU A 67 -4.86 1.16 -1.67
N PHE A 68 -4.21 0.09 -1.24
CA PHE A 68 -2.77 -0.07 -1.29
C PHE A 68 -2.32 -0.95 -2.47
N TYR A 69 -1.38 -0.46 -3.26
CA TYR A 69 -0.71 -1.21 -4.32
C TYR A 69 0.65 -1.66 -3.81
N GLN A 70 0.80 -2.97 -3.58
CA GLN A 70 2.03 -3.58 -3.08
C GLN A 70 2.79 -4.23 -4.22
N PHE A 71 3.96 -3.71 -4.55
CA PHE A 71 4.83 -4.31 -5.55
C PHE A 71 5.95 -5.06 -4.85
N ILE A 72 6.05 -6.36 -5.12
CA ILE A 72 6.93 -7.29 -4.40
C ILE A 72 7.86 -7.96 -5.40
N THR A 73 9.16 -7.91 -5.11
CA THR A 73 10.17 -8.60 -5.91
C THR A 73 11.22 -9.29 -5.04
N SER A 74 12.07 -10.10 -5.68
CA SER A 74 13.19 -10.74 -5.01
C SER A 74 14.30 -9.72 -4.70
N SER A 75 15.20 -10.07 -3.79
CA SER A 75 16.27 -9.17 -3.35
C SER A 75 17.16 -8.67 -4.48
N ASP A 76 17.29 -9.40 -5.60
CA ASP A 76 18.11 -9.05 -6.75
C ASP A 76 17.44 -8.08 -7.74
N TYR A 77 16.24 -7.63 -7.44
CA TYR A 77 15.45 -6.74 -8.27
C TYR A 77 14.93 -5.53 -7.48
N ARG A 78 14.52 -4.52 -8.24
CA ARG A 78 13.86 -3.30 -7.77
C ARG A 78 12.60 -3.09 -8.60
N VAL A 79 11.62 -2.41 -8.02
CA VAL A 79 10.39 -2.04 -8.70
C VAL A 79 10.63 -0.70 -9.39
N GLN A 80 10.31 -0.61 -10.68
CA GLN A 80 10.19 0.65 -11.41
C GLN A 80 8.75 0.87 -11.81
N ILE A 81 8.26 2.09 -11.62
CA ILE A 81 6.92 2.53 -12.03
C ILE A 81 7.03 3.76 -12.92
N ASP A 82 6.32 3.72 -14.04
CA ASP A 82 6.10 4.83 -14.95
C ASP A 82 4.59 5.13 -15.01
N VAL A 83 4.19 6.32 -14.59
CA VAL A 83 2.80 6.78 -14.65
C VAL A 83 2.56 7.44 -16.01
N ASP A 84 1.58 6.95 -16.76
CA ASP A 84 1.26 7.46 -18.09
C ASP A 84 0.16 8.52 -18.03
N PHE A 85 -0.91 8.23 -17.29
CA PHE A 85 -2.04 9.11 -17.08
C PHE A 85 -2.24 9.38 -15.58
N PHE A 86 -2.56 10.63 -15.24
CA PHE A 86 -2.81 11.04 -13.85
C PHE A 86 -3.78 12.21 -13.80
N GLN A 87 -4.92 11.98 -13.14
CA GLN A 87 -5.94 12.98 -12.85
C GLN A 87 -6.66 12.55 -11.56
N ILE A 88 -6.19 13.04 -10.43
CA ILE A 88 -6.79 12.82 -9.10
C ILE A 88 -7.35 14.15 -8.61
N ARG A 89 -8.51 14.14 -7.94
CA ARG A 89 -9.10 15.37 -7.38
C ARG A 89 -8.20 15.96 -6.31
N GLY A 90 -7.81 17.22 -6.48
CA GLY A 90 -7.04 17.94 -5.48
C GLY A 90 -6.19 19.03 -6.09
N VAL A 91 -5.69 19.92 -5.24
CA VAL A 91 -4.79 21.00 -5.64
C VAL A 91 -3.41 20.74 -5.01
N PRO A 92 -2.37 20.47 -5.84
CA PRO A 92 -1.00 20.36 -5.35
C PRO A 92 -0.52 21.66 -4.68
N PRO A 93 0.41 21.59 -3.72
CA PRO A 93 1.07 20.37 -3.21
C PRO A 93 0.30 19.69 -2.07
N GLN A 94 -0.72 20.34 -1.49
CA GLN A 94 -1.30 19.87 -0.22
C GLN A 94 -2.20 18.66 -0.37
N CYS A 95 -2.89 18.52 -1.52
CA CYS A 95 -3.65 17.32 -1.86
C CYS A 95 -4.54 16.82 -0.71
N THR A 96 -5.36 17.71 -0.17
CA THR A 96 -6.14 17.52 1.07
C THR A 96 -7.38 16.66 0.91
N HIS A 97 -7.66 16.19 -0.31
CA HIS A 97 -8.91 15.57 -0.71
C HIS A 97 -8.65 14.12 -1.13
N ASP A 98 -8.38 13.92 -2.42
CA ASP A 98 -7.94 12.62 -2.92
C ASP A 98 -6.44 12.72 -3.25
N TYR A 99 -5.72 11.62 -3.03
CA TYR A 99 -4.29 11.62 -3.26
C TYR A 99 -3.70 10.22 -3.46
N LEU A 100 -2.54 10.21 -4.10
CA LEU A 100 -1.67 9.07 -4.23
C LEU A 100 -0.39 9.33 -3.44
N ASP A 101 -0.20 8.59 -2.35
CA ASP A 101 1.03 8.57 -1.57
C ASP A 101 2.00 7.54 -2.14
N VAL A 102 3.27 7.93 -2.25
CA VAL A 102 4.33 7.13 -2.85
C VAL A 102 5.40 6.78 -1.83
N PHE A 103 5.69 5.48 -1.68
CA PHE A 103 6.71 4.97 -0.78
C PHE A 103 7.73 4.08 -1.52
N ILE A 104 8.93 4.63 -1.72
CA ILE A 104 10.03 3.94 -2.45
C ILE A 104 11.05 3.27 -1.52
N ASN A 105 11.00 3.55 -0.21
CA ASN A 105 11.96 3.06 0.80
C ASN A 105 11.31 2.05 1.77
N VAL A 106 10.52 1.12 1.24
CA VAL A 106 9.74 0.17 2.06
C VAL A 106 10.59 -1.07 2.39
N THR A 107 10.76 -1.40 3.67
CA THR A 107 11.49 -2.62 4.09
C THR A 107 10.55 -3.77 4.47
N ASN A 108 9.34 -3.46 4.92
CA ASN A 108 8.24 -4.38 5.15
C ASN A 108 6.89 -3.64 5.02
N PHE A 109 5.78 -4.37 4.88
CA PHE A 109 4.44 -3.77 4.82
C PHE A 109 3.76 -3.66 6.20
N ASP A 110 4.30 -4.27 7.24
CA ASP A 110 3.70 -4.20 8.58
C ASP A 110 3.79 -2.79 9.19
N VAL A 111 4.71 -1.97 8.70
CA VAL A 111 4.93 -0.59 9.17
C VAL A 111 4.01 0.39 8.43
N ILE A 112 3.08 -0.04 7.56
CA ILE A 112 2.15 0.84 6.82
C ILE A 112 1.42 1.85 7.74
N GLN A 113 1.04 1.45 8.95
CA GLN A 113 0.40 2.34 9.93
C GLN A 113 1.34 3.46 10.46
N ASN A 114 2.64 3.21 10.52
CA ASN A 114 3.64 4.21 10.91
C ASN A 114 4.15 5.01 9.71
N VAL A 115 4.21 4.37 8.54
CA VAL A 115 4.64 4.95 7.26
C VAL A 115 3.72 6.09 6.82
N LEU A 116 2.43 6.06 7.15
CA LEU A 116 1.49 7.18 6.91
C LEU A 116 1.82 8.46 7.71
N ASN A 117 2.65 8.37 8.75
CA ASN A 117 3.08 9.50 9.57
C ASN A 117 4.53 9.95 9.27
N ASP A 118 5.21 9.34 8.30
CA ASP A 118 6.61 9.61 7.98
C ASP A 118 6.76 10.94 7.22
N GLN A 119 7.75 11.75 7.60
CA GLN A 119 8.06 13.04 6.99
C GLN A 119 8.64 12.93 5.56
N LEU A 120 9.02 11.72 5.13
CA LEU A 120 9.58 11.43 3.79
C LEU A 120 8.51 10.98 2.76
N LEU A 121 7.24 11.17 3.10
CA LEU A 121 6.08 10.90 2.26
C LEU A 121 5.96 11.89 1.10
N HIS A 122 5.75 11.37 -0.10
CA HIS A 122 5.47 12.21 -1.28
C HIS A 122 4.06 11.96 -1.75
N ARG A 123 3.26 13.03 -1.70
CA ARG A 123 1.83 13.04 -2.01
C ARG A 123 1.57 13.70 -3.36
N TYR A 124 0.74 13.04 -4.19
CA TYR A 124 0.39 13.52 -5.52
C TYR A 124 -1.12 13.60 -5.72
N CYS A 125 -1.57 14.67 -6.37
CA CYS A 125 -2.96 14.87 -6.80
C CYS A 125 -3.00 15.84 -8.00
N GLY A 126 -4.20 16.19 -8.45
CA GLY A 126 -4.40 17.02 -9.63
C GLY A 126 -3.95 16.30 -10.90
N ARG A 127 -3.27 17.04 -11.79
CA ARG A 127 -2.70 16.51 -13.04
C ARG A 127 -1.18 16.39 -13.01
N ASN A 128 -0.56 16.67 -11.87
CA ASN A 128 0.88 16.58 -11.68
C ASN A 128 1.24 15.14 -11.32
N LYS A 129 1.54 14.34 -12.34
CA LYS A 129 1.89 12.94 -12.14
C LYS A 129 3.22 12.77 -11.39
N PRO A 130 3.38 11.69 -10.60
CA PRO A 130 4.68 11.31 -10.08
C PRO A 130 5.71 11.16 -11.21
N PRO A 131 6.99 11.50 -10.98
CA PRO A 131 8.05 11.17 -11.92
C PRO A 131 8.26 9.65 -11.96
N ARG A 132 9.21 9.17 -12.78
CA ARG A 132 9.60 7.76 -12.75
C ARG A 132 10.06 7.38 -11.35
N LEU A 133 9.38 6.39 -10.78
CA LEU A 133 9.65 5.89 -9.44
C LEU A 133 10.50 4.63 -9.55
N VAL A 134 11.50 4.52 -8.68
CA VAL A 134 12.30 3.31 -8.51
C VAL A 134 12.47 3.05 -7.02
N SER A 135 12.19 1.83 -6.58
CA SER A 135 12.36 1.45 -5.18
C SER A 135 13.83 1.35 -4.79
N SER A 136 14.14 1.76 -3.57
CA SER A 136 15.47 1.57 -2.98
C SER A 136 15.69 0.12 -2.53
N THR A 137 14.59 -0.56 -2.18
CA THR A 137 14.55 -1.96 -1.74
C THR A 137 13.87 -2.83 -2.82
N ASN A 138 13.57 -4.09 -2.47
CA ASN A 138 12.79 -5.01 -3.29
C ASN A 138 11.26 -4.83 -3.13
N LEU A 139 10.82 -3.75 -2.47
CA LEU A 139 9.41 -3.45 -2.23
C LEU A 139 9.10 -1.99 -2.63
N LEU A 140 7.90 -1.77 -3.17
CA LEU A 140 7.35 -0.43 -3.41
C LEU A 140 5.88 -0.45 -3.01
N LEU A 141 5.44 0.62 -2.33
CA LEU A 141 4.05 0.79 -1.95
C LEU A 141 3.50 2.09 -2.54
N LEU A 142 2.28 2.01 -3.08
CA LEU A 142 1.46 3.20 -3.35
C LEU A 142 0.20 3.12 -2.49
N GLY A 143 -0.20 4.24 -1.90
CA GLY A 143 -1.46 4.36 -1.16
C GLY A 143 -2.39 5.33 -1.86
N PHE A 144 -3.57 4.86 -2.29
CA PHE A 144 -4.59 5.67 -2.94
C PHE A 144 -5.75 5.90 -1.98
N PHE A 145 -6.06 7.17 -1.72
CA PHE A 145 -7.06 7.60 -0.75
C PHE A 145 -8.06 8.54 -1.43
N THR A 146 -9.35 8.29 -1.23
CA THR A 146 -10.45 9.10 -1.78
C THR A 146 -11.53 9.37 -0.74
N GLU A 147 -12.22 10.51 -0.88
CA GLU A 147 -13.36 10.91 -0.02
C GLU A 147 -14.71 10.90 -0.79
N ASP A 148 -15.80 11.30 -0.12
CA ASP A 148 -17.22 11.09 -0.47
C ASP A 148 -17.85 12.09 -1.45
N THR A 149 -17.11 13.09 -1.96
CA THR A 149 -17.74 14.22 -2.67
C THR A 149 -17.74 14.07 -4.20
N GLN A 150 -16.56 14.07 -4.82
CA GLN A 150 -16.34 14.04 -6.26
C GLN A 150 -15.10 13.23 -6.57
N THR A 151 -15.05 12.61 -7.75
CA THR A 151 -13.88 11.84 -8.19
C THR A 151 -13.44 12.29 -9.57
N GLU A 152 -12.33 11.74 -10.05
CA GLU A 152 -11.76 12.01 -11.36
C GLU A 152 -11.43 10.68 -12.05
N ARG A 153 -10.82 10.72 -13.23
CA ARG A 153 -10.43 9.49 -13.97
C ARG A 153 -9.32 8.67 -13.30
N GLY A 154 -8.60 9.24 -12.33
CA GLY A 154 -7.56 8.55 -11.57
C GLY A 154 -6.26 8.42 -12.33
N PHE A 155 -5.63 7.25 -12.29
CA PHE A 155 -4.30 7.05 -12.85
C PHE A 155 -4.15 5.70 -13.55
N ASN A 156 -3.21 5.66 -14.49
CA ASN A 156 -2.78 4.46 -15.18
C ASN A 156 -1.29 4.56 -15.46
N GLY A 157 -0.60 3.43 -15.37
CA GLY A 157 0.81 3.34 -15.71
C GLY A 157 1.26 1.90 -15.87
N THR A 158 2.57 1.75 -15.97
CA THR A 158 3.24 0.46 -16.06
C THR A 158 4.20 0.28 -14.89
N PHE A 159 4.36 -0.97 -14.47
CA PHE A 159 5.39 -1.37 -13.53
C PHE A 159 6.26 -2.45 -14.18
N ARG A 160 7.53 -2.51 -13.79
CA ARG A 160 8.47 -3.56 -14.17
C ARG A 160 9.46 -3.83 -13.04
N PHE A 161 10.09 -5.00 -13.07
CA PHE A 161 11.13 -5.36 -12.10
C PHE A 161 12.49 -5.30 -12.77
N ILE A 162 13.29 -4.33 -12.36
CA ILE A 162 14.63 -4.08 -12.92
C ILE A 162 15.70 -4.71 -12.03
N SER A 163 16.79 -5.21 -12.61
CA SER A 163 17.87 -5.81 -11.83
C SER A 163 18.49 -4.81 -10.86
N ALA A 164 18.68 -5.19 -9.60
CA ALA A 164 19.32 -4.40 -8.56
C ALA A 164 20.86 -4.37 -8.69
N GLN A 165 21.45 -5.26 -9.49
CA GLN A 165 22.91 -5.48 -9.60
C GLN A 165 23.71 -4.21 -9.96
N PRO A 166 23.30 -3.37 -10.93
CA PRO A 166 24.03 -2.15 -11.26
C PRO A 166 24.18 -1.19 -10.08
N TYR A 167 23.24 -1.23 -9.13
CA TYR A 167 23.10 -0.28 -8.03
C TYR A 167 23.75 -0.75 -6.71
N ARG A 168 24.16 -2.03 -6.64
CA ARG A 168 24.76 -2.65 -5.43
C ARG A 168 26.27 -2.85 -5.49
N LYS A 169 26.95 -2.30 -6.51
CA LYS A 169 28.40 -2.50 -6.66
C LYS A 169 29.15 -1.95 -5.43
N ASN A 170 29.96 -2.81 -4.80
CA ASN A 170 30.93 -2.50 -3.73
C ASN A 170 30.37 -1.96 -2.40
N LEU A 171 29.15 -2.34 -1.98
CA LEU A 171 28.64 -2.01 -0.65
C LEU A 171 29.28 -2.95 0.40
N ILE A 172 30.16 -2.44 1.27
CA ILE A 172 30.85 -3.23 2.30
C ILE A 172 30.14 -3.13 3.66
N ARG A 173 29.61 -1.95 4.01
CA ARG A 173 28.86 -1.69 5.25
C ARG A 173 27.86 -0.56 4.99
N GLU A 174 26.57 -0.87 5.11
CA GLU A 174 25.45 0.09 5.00
C GLU A 174 25.15 0.70 3.61
N PRO A 175 23.89 1.14 3.35
CA PRO A 175 23.36 1.29 1.99
C PRO A 175 23.84 2.52 1.21
N CYS A 176 24.89 3.23 1.66
CA CYS A 176 25.38 4.46 1.01
C CYS A 176 26.92 4.59 0.92
N ASP A 177 27.70 3.58 1.35
CA ASP A 177 29.17 3.65 1.31
C ASP A 177 29.73 3.00 0.04
N TYR A 178 30.30 3.82 -0.85
CA TYR A 178 30.99 3.37 -2.05
C TYR A 178 32.51 3.44 -1.87
N ILE A 179 33.19 2.30 -2.07
CA ILE A 179 34.65 2.26 -2.14
C ILE A 179 35.10 2.05 -3.58
N PHE A 180 35.88 3.00 -4.08
CA PHE A 180 36.51 2.93 -5.40
C PHE A 180 37.97 2.53 -5.24
N ASN A 181 38.32 1.32 -5.67
CA ASN A 181 39.70 0.85 -5.68
C ASN A 181 40.29 1.03 -7.08
N SER A 182 41.15 2.04 -7.24
CA SER A 182 41.82 2.35 -8.51
C SER A 182 42.74 1.23 -9.01
N SER A 183 43.15 0.31 -8.14
CA SER A 183 43.93 -0.87 -8.51
C SER A 183 43.05 -1.97 -9.13
N ILE A 184 41.75 -1.98 -8.87
CA ILE A 184 40.78 -2.92 -9.45
C ILE A 184 40.19 -2.34 -10.74
N ALA A 185 39.75 -1.08 -10.71
CA ALA A 185 39.20 -0.40 -11.88
C ALA A 185 39.54 1.10 -11.83
N LYS A 186 40.07 1.63 -12.94
CA LYS A 186 40.42 3.06 -13.06
C LYS A 186 39.24 3.95 -13.45
N SER A 187 38.15 3.35 -13.92
CA SER A 187 36.91 4.02 -14.34
C SER A 187 35.72 3.10 -14.11
N GLY A 188 34.54 3.69 -13.90
CA GLY A 188 33.30 2.97 -13.69
C GLY A 188 32.10 3.91 -13.70
N GLU A 189 30.92 3.36 -13.45
CA GLU A 189 29.68 4.12 -13.36
C GLU A 189 29.28 4.28 -11.89
N LEU A 190 28.78 5.48 -11.56
CA LEU A 190 28.21 5.79 -10.26
C LEU A 190 26.73 6.07 -10.45
N PHE A 191 25.90 5.36 -9.69
CA PHE A 191 24.46 5.52 -9.70
C PHE A 191 23.99 5.98 -8.33
N THR A 192 23.02 6.89 -8.34
CA THR A 192 22.29 7.26 -7.14
C THR A 192 21.37 6.14 -6.69
N SER A 193 20.92 6.17 -5.43
CA SER A 193 20.07 5.12 -4.85
C SER A 193 18.78 4.89 -5.65
N THR A 194 18.22 5.95 -6.24
CA THR A 194 16.95 5.94 -6.99
C THR A 194 17.12 5.90 -8.51
N TYR A 195 18.34 5.94 -9.08
CA TYR A 195 18.53 5.83 -10.54
C TYR A 195 17.91 4.51 -11.06
N PRO A 196 17.27 4.47 -12.25
CA PRO A 196 17.00 5.54 -13.22
C PRO A 196 15.75 6.40 -12.89
N GLY A 197 15.19 6.24 -11.70
CA GLY A 197 14.14 7.09 -11.17
C GLY A 197 14.64 8.49 -10.79
N THR A 198 13.69 9.35 -10.47
CA THR A 198 13.97 10.73 -10.04
C THR A 198 13.87 10.83 -8.53
N TYR A 199 14.69 11.69 -7.93
CA TYR A 199 14.49 12.07 -6.54
C TYR A 199 13.17 12.81 -6.39
N LEU A 200 12.35 12.34 -5.46
CA LEU A 200 11.12 13.01 -5.13
C LEU A 200 11.46 14.29 -4.33
N PRO A 201 10.78 15.43 -4.61
CA PRO A 201 11.12 16.75 -4.09
C PRO A 201 10.73 16.97 -2.62
#